data_AF-A0A9E0HZI4-F1
#
_entry.id   AF-A0A9E0HZI4-F1
#
_cell.length_a   1.000
_cell.length_b   1.000
_cell.length_c   1.000
_cell.angle_alpha   90.00
_cell.angle_beta   90.00
_cell.angle_gamma   90.00
#
_symmetry.space_group_name_H-M   'P 1'
#
loop_
_entity.id
_entity.type
_entity.pdbx_description
1 polymer ?
#
loop_
_entity_poly.entity_id
_entity_poly.type
_entity_poly.pdbx_seq_one_letter_code
_entity_poly.pdbx_strand_id
1 'polypeptide(L)'
;MKLNDLPDDIRLLVVRLPYRVGFYVSASDKTGGEESDAAEMAALEGIVTFYVEDFCKSEFAQAVMLETIQRKAEWAGWQEKIEIVPEEIRKVLDFLVDKLDGKELTAFKNNLLEIAIAVAQAYREFDVSQPLTERVQVYLSILIARIKALIKGQEIQSHDTLLNISRDEKMAINLLADALGVEYRIG
;
A
#
# COMPACT_ATOMS: atom_id res chain seq x y z
N MET A 1 -13.51 -13.82 -10.01
CA MET A 1 -14.70 -13.06 -9.55
C MET A 1 -14.48 -11.59 -9.86
N LYS A 2 -15.51 -10.79 -10.18
CA LYS A 2 -15.34 -9.34 -10.42
C LYS A 2 -15.60 -8.53 -9.15
N LEU A 3 -15.01 -7.34 -9.06
CA LEU A 3 -15.20 -6.41 -7.94
C LEU A 3 -16.69 -6.10 -7.67
N ASN A 4 -17.47 -5.95 -8.75
CA ASN A 4 -18.90 -5.61 -8.65
C ASN A 4 -19.78 -6.78 -8.18
N ASP A 5 -19.23 -7.99 -8.08
CA ASP A 5 -19.94 -9.17 -7.56
C ASP A 5 -19.89 -9.24 -6.03
N LEU A 6 -19.09 -8.39 -5.38
CA LEU A 6 -18.96 -8.33 -3.93
C LEU A 6 -20.19 -7.66 -3.28
N PRO A 7 -20.63 -8.10 -2.08
CA PRO A 7 -21.55 -7.35 -1.25
C PRO A 7 -21.06 -5.92 -1.02
N ASP A 8 -21.97 -4.95 -0.96
CA ASP A 8 -21.61 -3.53 -0.92
C ASP A 8 -20.69 -3.17 0.25
N ASP A 9 -20.89 -3.79 1.42
CA ASP A 9 -20.06 -3.57 2.60
C ASP A 9 -18.63 -4.12 2.39
N ILE A 10 -18.50 -5.33 1.86
CA ILE A 10 -17.19 -5.92 1.54
C ILE A 10 -16.51 -5.18 0.39
N ARG A 11 -17.26 -4.78 -0.64
CA ARG A 11 -16.74 -4.01 -1.77
C ARG A 11 -16.14 -2.71 -1.28
N LEU A 12 -16.85 -1.98 -0.43
CA LEU A 12 -16.34 -0.73 0.14
C LEU A 12 -15.06 -0.99 0.95
N LEU A 13 -15.02 -2.03 1.78
CA LEU A 13 -13.82 -2.41 2.53
C LEU A 13 -12.63 -2.69 1.59
N VAL A 14 -12.83 -3.49 0.55
CA VAL A 14 -11.80 -3.83 -0.42
C VAL A 14 -11.27 -2.60 -1.15
N VAL A 15 -12.17 -1.72 -1.59
CA VAL A 15 -11.85 -0.51 -2.37
C VAL A 15 -11.06 0.51 -1.57
N ARG A 16 -11.30 0.63 -0.26
CA ARG A 16 -10.54 1.60 0.56
C ARG A 16 -9.19 1.06 1.04
N LEU A 17 -8.95 -0.25 0.97
CA LEU A 17 -7.73 -0.85 1.52
C LEU A 17 -6.44 -0.28 0.91
N PRO A 18 -6.30 -0.07 -0.41
CA PRO A 18 -5.05 0.47 -0.96
C PRO A 18 -4.66 1.82 -0.38
N TYR A 19 -5.64 2.70 -0.17
CA TYR A 19 -5.45 3.96 0.54
C TYR A 19 -5.13 3.74 2.03
N ARG A 20 -5.97 2.96 2.71
CA ARG A 20 -5.90 2.79 4.18
C ARG A 20 -4.62 2.10 4.64
N VAL A 21 -4.07 1.15 3.90
CA VAL A 21 -2.80 0.50 4.30
C VAL A 21 -1.63 1.47 4.20
N GLY A 22 -1.62 2.36 3.20
CA GLY A 22 -0.62 3.41 3.10
C GLY A 22 -0.74 4.42 4.22
N PHE A 23 -1.95 4.94 4.46
CA PHE A 23 -2.20 5.90 5.53
C PHE A 23 -1.99 5.30 6.94
N TYR A 24 -2.31 4.02 7.15
CA TYR A 24 -2.04 3.33 8.43
C TYR A 24 -0.56 3.35 8.78
N VAL A 25 0.31 3.15 7.78
CA VAL A 25 1.76 3.17 8.01
C VAL A 25 2.26 4.60 8.19
N SER A 26 1.86 5.55 7.33
CA SER A 26 2.34 6.93 7.47
C SER A 26 1.91 7.55 8.80
N ALA A 27 0.67 7.34 9.21
CA ALA A 27 0.14 7.82 10.49
C ALA A 27 0.67 7.09 11.73
N SER A 28 1.46 6.01 11.55
CA SER A 28 2.08 5.29 12.67
C SER A 28 3.29 6.03 13.25
N ASP A 29 3.95 6.86 12.43
CA ASP A 29 5.01 7.75 12.89
C ASP A 29 4.41 9.08 13.38
N LYS A 30 4.71 9.46 14.62
CA LYS A 30 4.17 10.68 15.26
C LYS A 30 5.09 11.90 15.11
N THR A 31 6.12 11.80 14.27
CA THR A 31 7.16 12.83 14.17
C THR A 31 6.87 13.95 13.16
N GLY A 32 5.74 13.90 12.44
CA GLY A 32 5.29 14.93 11.48
C GLY A 32 4.32 15.97 12.05
N GLY A 33 4.41 17.23 11.58
CA GLY A 33 3.41 18.29 11.80
C GLY A 33 2.51 18.49 10.56
N GLU A 34 1.58 19.46 10.54
CA GLU A 34 0.56 19.61 9.49
C GLU A 34 1.07 19.68 8.02
N GLU A 35 2.30 20.18 7.76
CA GLU A 35 2.90 20.16 6.41
C GLU A 35 3.24 18.73 5.92
N SER A 36 3.41 17.80 6.86
CA SER A 36 3.59 16.36 6.63
C SER A 36 2.39 15.74 5.95
N ASP A 37 1.18 16.08 6.40
CA ASP A 37 -0.06 15.41 6.02
C ASP A 37 -0.38 15.61 4.52
N ALA A 38 -0.10 16.79 3.98
CA ALA A 38 -0.32 17.09 2.56
C ALA A 38 0.69 16.36 1.66
N ALA A 39 1.95 16.27 2.08
CA ALA A 39 3.00 15.54 1.37
C ALA A 39 2.74 14.02 1.40
N GLU A 40 2.31 13.48 2.54
CA GLU A 40 1.89 12.08 2.70
C GLU A 40 0.73 11.73 1.75
N MET A 41 -0.25 12.62 1.64
CA MET A 41 -1.38 12.42 0.73
C MET A 41 -0.99 12.49 -0.74
N ALA A 42 -0.09 13.40 -1.11
CA ALA A 42 0.44 13.45 -2.47
C ALA A 42 1.28 12.21 -2.82
N ALA A 43 2.10 11.72 -1.88
CA ALA A 43 2.89 10.50 -2.06
C ALA A 43 1.99 9.27 -2.20
N LEU A 44 0.99 9.12 -1.33
CA LEU A 44 0.02 8.03 -1.37
C LEU A 44 -0.78 8.02 -2.68
N GLU A 45 -1.24 9.19 -3.13
CA GLU A 45 -1.91 9.32 -4.42
C GLU A 45 -1.00 8.90 -5.58
N GLY A 46 0.24 9.41 -5.61
CA GLY A 46 1.22 9.08 -6.65
C GLY A 46 1.51 7.58 -6.70
N ILE A 47 1.66 6.95 -5.53
CA ILE A 47 1.90 5.51 -5.42
C ILE A 47 0.69 4.71 -5.91
N VAL A 48 -0.52 4.99 -5.41
CA VAL A 48 -1.72 4.24 -5.80
C VAL A 48 -2.00 4.39 -7.30
N THR A 49 -1.80 5.59 -7.85
CA THR A 49 -1.91 5.87 -9.30
C THR A 49 -0.90 5.07 -10.10
N PHE A 50 0.35 5.08 -9.68
CA PHE A 50 1.41 4.31 -10.33
C PHE A 50 1.16 2.79 -10.30
N TYR A 51 0.55 2.27 -9.22
CA TYR A 51 0.17 0.85 -9.14
C TYR A 51 -0.89 0.45 -10.18
N VAL A 52 -1.85 1.33 -10.45
CA VAL A 52 -2.91 1.11 -11.44
C VAL A 52 -2.33 0.99 -12.85
N GLU A 53 -1.38 1.86 -13.18
CA GLU A 53 -0.87 2.01 -14.54
C GLU A 53 0.06 0.84 -14.93
N ASP A 54 0.97 0.43 -14.03
CA ASP A 54 2.13 -0.39 -14.46
C ASP A 54 2.37 -1.67 -13.63
N PHE A 55 1.70 -1.87 -12.48
CA PHE A 55 2.14 -2.88 -11.49
C PHE A 55 1.10 -3.92 -11.05
N CYS A 56 -0.19 -3.76 -11.42
CA CYS A 56 -1.23 -4.71 -11.04
C CYS A 56 -1.04 -6.08 -11.72
N LYS A 57 -0.87 -7.14 -10.91
CA LYS A 57 -0.59 -8.51 -11.36
C LYS A 57 -1.87 -9.35 -11.61
N SER A 58 -3.05 -8.78 -11.40
CA SER A 58 -4.35 -9.45 -11.57
C SER A 58 -5.44 -8.44 -11.92
N GLU A 59 -6.42 -8.85 -12.72
CA GLU A 59 -7.58 -8.03 -13.08
C GLU A 59 -8.37 -7.57 -11.85
N PHE A 60 -8.55 -8.45 -10.85
CA PHE A 60 -9.22 -8.08 -9.60
C PHE A 60 -8.49 -6.93 -8.89
N ALA A 61 -7.19 -7.07 -8.62
CA ALA A 61 -6.41 -6.01 -7.98
C ALA A 61 -6.44 -4.71 -8.80
N GLN A 62 -6.34 -4.78 -10.13
CA GLN A 62 -6.42 -3.59 -10.99
C GLN A 62 -7.78 -2.89 -10.86
N ALA A 63 -8.88 -3.64 -10.86
CA ALA A 63 -10.22 -3.09 -10.66
C ALA A 63 -10.36 -2.40 -9.29
N VAL A 64 -9.81 -3.00 -8.24
CA VAL A 64 -9.81 -2.41 -6.89
C VAL A 64 -9.04 -1.10 -6.88
N MET A 65 -7.83 -1.07 -7.43
CA MET A 65 -6.99 0.12 -7.45
C MET A 65 -7.62 1.25 -8.30
N LEU A 66 -8.23 0.92 -9.44
CA LEU A 66 -8.96 1.88 -10.27
C LEU A 66 -10.14 2.50 -9.52
N GLU A 67 -10.98 1.69 -8.88
CA GLU A 67 -12.12 2.16 -8.09
C GLU A 67 -11.64 3.00 -6.88
N THR A 68 -10.48 2.65 -6.28
CA THR A 68 -9.87 3.44 -5.20
C THR A 68 -9.59 4.87 -5.66
N ILE A 69 -8.97 5.04 -6.82
CA ILE A 69 -8.63 6.34 -7.40
C ILE A 69 -9.87 7.12 -7.81
N GLN A 70 -10.85 6.45 -8.42
CA GLN A 70 -12.10 7.09 -8.84
C GLN A 70 -12.86 7.71 -7.66
N ARG A 71 -12.65 7.16 -6.45
CA ARG A 71 -13.23 7.65 -5.20
C ARG A 71 -12.30 8.54 -4.38
N LYS A 72 -11.30 9.17 -5.01
CA LYS A 72 -10.37 10.10 -4.35
C LYS A 72 -11.06 11.16 -3.48
N ALA A 73 -12.22 11.66 -3.91
CA ALA A 73 -13.00 12.64 -3.15
C ALA A 73 -13.49 12.12 -1.77
N GLU A 74 -13.52 10.80 -1.57
CA GLU A 74 -13.96 10.16 -0.33
C GLU A 74 -12.80 9.87 0.65
N TRP A 75 -11.54 9.97 0.20
CA TRP A 75 -10.37 9.49 0.94
C TRP A 75 -10.20 10.12 2.33
N ALA A 76 -10.52 11.41 2.49
CA ALA A 76 -10.48 12.07 3.79
C ALA A 76 -11.39 11.37 4.83
N GLY A 77 -12.55 10.88 4.41
CA GLY A 77 -13.46 10.11 5.27
C GLY A 77 -12.98 8.68 5.53
N TRP A 78 -12.00 8.18 4.78
CA TRP A 78 -11.42 6.86 4.97
C TRP A 78 -10.26 6.85 5.96
N GLN A 79 -9.95 7.96 6.62
CA GLN A 79 -8.92 8.04 7.66
C GLN A 79 -9.45 7.62 9.04
N GLU A 80 -10.77 7.59 9.22
CA GLU A 80 -11.38 7.24 10.50
C GLU A 80 -11.04 5.80 10.92
N LYS A 81 -10.85 5.62 12.23
CA LYS A 81 -10.56 4.32 12.85
C LYS A 81 -9.43 3.59 12.13
N ILE A 82 -8.30 4.26 11.91
CA ILE A 82 -7.20 3.66 11.14
C ILE A 82 -6.55 2.51 11.90
N GLU A 83 -6.65 2.49 13.22
CA GLU A 83 -6.13 1.45 14.10
C GLU A 83 -6.71 0.06 13.84
N ILE A 84 -7.89 -0.03 13.22
CA ILE A 84 -8.55 -1.32 12.91
C ILE A 84 -8.23 -1.87 11.50
N VAL A 85 -7.33 -1.23 10.76
CA VAL A 85 -6.95 -1.69 9.40
C VAL A 85 -6.48 -3.15 9.37
N PRO A 86 -5.65 -3.65 10.30
CA PRO A 86 -5.27 -5.06 10.32
C PRO A 86 -6.48 -6.01 10.46
N GLU A 87 -7.48 -5.67 11.26
CA GLU A 87 -8.72 -6.43 11.43
C GLU A 87 -9.57 -6.42 10.16
N GLU A 88 -9.65 -5.27 9.49
CA GLU A 88 -10.36 -5.11 8.22
C GLU A 88 -9.74 -5.95 7.11
N ILE A 89 -8.40 -5.99 7.06
CA ILE A 89 -7.66 -6.86 6.13
C ILE A 89 -8.06 -8.31 6.35
N ARG A 90 -8.01 -8.80 7.59
CA ARG A 90 -8.38 -10.19 7.90
C ARG A 90 -9.81 -10.49 7.45
N LYS A 91 -10.77 -9.62 7.80
CA LYS A 91 -12.17 -9.74 7.37
C LYS A 91 -12.31 -9.83 5.85
N VAL A 92 -11.61 -8.97 5.12
CA VAL A 92 -11.62 -8.96 3.65
C VAL A 92 -11.02 -10.25 3.09
N LEU A 93 -9.88 -10.70 3.61
CA LEU A 93 -9.20 -11.89 3.13
C LEU A 93 -9.99 -13.17 3.42
N ASP A 94 -10.61 -13.28 4.59
CA ASP A 94 -11.51 -14.38 4.95
C ASP A 94 -12.69 -14.46 3.98
N PHE A 95 -13.19 -13.33 3.48
CA PHE A 95 -14.23 -13.32 2.47
C PHE A 95 -13.70 -13.71 1.08
N LEU A 96 -12.53 -13.21 0.70
CA LEU A 96 -11.99 -13.36 -0.66
C LEU A 96 -11.36 -14.74 -0.91
N VAL A 97 -10.94 -15.47 0.14
CA VAL A 97 -10.20 -16.74 -0.01
C VAL A 97 -10.96 -17.81 -0.80
N ASP A 98 -12.29 -17.86 -0.65
CA ASP A 98 -13.14 -18.83 -1.36
C ASP A 98 -13.67 -18.30 -2.70
N LYS A 99 -13.28 -17.09 -3.09
CA LYS A 99 -13.87 -16.34 -4.22
C LYS A 99 -12.87 -15.97 -5.32
N LEU A 100 -11.62 -15.78 -4.95
CA LEU A 100 -10.51 -15.53 -5.85
C LEU A 100 -9.65 -16.77 -5.97
N ASP A 101 -9.02 -16.96 -7.12
CA ASP A 101 -7.98 -17.98 -7.20
C ASP A 101 -6.78 -17.57 -6.33
N GLY A 102 -5.99 -18.56 -5.93
CA GLY A 102 -4.86 -18.32 -5.02
C GLY A 102 -3.82 -17.35 -5.58
N LYS A 103 -3.68 -17.23 -6.91
CA LYS A 103 -2.72 -16.30 -7.54
C LYS A 103 -3.25 -14.87 -7.49
N GLU A 104 -4.53 -14.65 -7.80
CA GLU A 104 -5.19 -13.34 -7.69
C GLU A 104 -5.17 -12.85 -6.25
N LEU A 105 -5.52 -13.70 -5.28
CA LEU A 105 -5.49 -13.35 -3.88
C LEU A 105 -4.08 -12.99 -3.40
N THR A 106 -3.08 -13.78 -3.81
CA THR A 106 -1.67 -13.50 -3.48
C THR A 106 -1.19 -12.20 -4.13
N ALA A 107 -1.58 -11.94 -5.38
CA ALA A 107 -1.27 -10.69 -6.07
C ALA A 107 -1.87 -9.49 -5.32
N PHE A 108 -3.14 -9.58 -4.91
CA PHE A 108 -3.81 -8.52 -4.16
C PHE A 108 -3.12 -8.24 -2.82
N LYS A 109 -2.82 -9.30 -2.03
CA LYS A 109 -2.09 -9.18 -0.77
C LYS A 109 -0.74 -8.50 -0.92
N ASN A 110 0.04 -8.93 -1.92
CA ASN A 110 1.35 -8.35 -2.18
C ASN A 110 1.24 -6.88 -2.60
N ASN A 111 0.28 -6.52 -3.47
CA ASN A 111 0.10 -5.12 -3.87
C ASN A 111 -0.22 -4.22 -2.67
N LEU A 112 -1.07 -4.67 -1.74
CA LEU A 112 -1.37 -3.91 -0.52
C LEU A 112 -0.12 -3.69 0.35
N LEU A 113 0.68 -4.74 0.57
CA LEU A 113 1.92 -4.62 1.34
C LEU A 113 2.95 -3.75 0.61
N GLU A 114 3.08 -3.90 -0.71
CA GLU A 114 4.02 -3.10 -1.51
C GLU A 114 3.64 -1.61 -1.49
N ILE A 115 2.35 -1.25 -1.48
CA ILE A 115 1.88 0.14 -1.30
C ILE A 115 2.28 0.67 0.08
N ALA A 116 2.01 -0.08 1.15
CA ALA A 116 2.33 0.32 2.51
C ALA A 116 3.83 0.62 2.69
N ILE A 117 4.70 -0.23 2.15
CA ILE A 117 6.16 -0.04 2.19
C ILE A 117 6.57 1.15 1.33
N ALA A 118 6.01 1.29 0.12
CA ALA A 118 6.34 2.39 -0.77
C ALA A 118 6.00 3.75 -0.15
N VAL A 119 4.88 3.85 0.59
CA VAL A 119 4.46 5.09 1.26
C VAL A 119 5.44 5.47 2.36
N ALA A 120 5.82 4.52 3.22
CA ALA A 120 6.79 4.76 4.29
C ALA A 120 8.14 5.25 3.74
N GLN A 121 8.63 4.63 2.67
CA GLN A 121 9.90 5.01 2.05
C GLN A 121 9.80 6.35 1.31
N ALA A 122 8.70 6.56 0.59
CA ALA A 122 8.46 7.80 -0.15
C ALA A 122 8.44 9.01 0.80
N TYR A 123 7.69 8.93 1.91
CA TYR A 123 7.56 10.04 2.85
C TYR A 123 8.91 10.59 3.32
N ARG A 124 9.87 9.71 3.64
CA ARG A 124 11.19 10.15 4.11
C ARG A 124 12.14 10.63 3.00
N GLU A 125 11.88 10.27 1.75
CA GLU A 125 12.71 10.65 0.60
C GLU A 125 12.16 11.85 -0.19
N PHE A 126 10.87 12.18 -0.04
CA PHE A 126 10.27 13.36 -0.65
C PHE A 126 10.62 14.64 0.12
N ASP A 127 11.82 15.16 -0.12
CA ASP A 127 12.11 16.57 0.11
C ASP A 127 11.41 17.39 -0.99
N VAL A 128 10.48 18.28 -0.61
CA VAL A 128 9.46 18.95 -1.46
C VAL A 128 10.06 19.95 -2.48
N SER A 129 11.38 19.92 -2.70
CA SER A 129 12.12 20.93 -3.47
C SER A 129 12.29 20.64 -4.97
N GLN A 130 11.78 19.52 -5.53
CA GLN A 130 12.00 19.15 -6.95
C GLN A 130 10.72 18.87 -7.76
N PRO A 131 10.72 19.13 -9.10
CA PRO A 131 9.55 18.91 -9.97
C PRO A 131 9.17 17.43 -10.12
N LEU A 132 7.86 17.18 -10.14
CA LEU A 132 7.23 15.97 -9.58
C LEU A 132 6.92 14.80 -10.54
N THR A 133 7.12 14.89 -11.85
CA THR A 133 6.48 13.89 -12.75
C THR A 133 7.41 12.77 -13.22
N GLU A 134 8.47 13.06 -13.97
CA GLU A 134 9.28 11.99 -14.59
C GLU A 134 10.26 11.31 -13.61
N ARG A 135 10.86 12.08 -12.69
CA ARG A 135 11.79 11.53 -11.70
C ARG A 135 11.08 10.66 -10.66
N VAL A 136 9.84 11.01 -10.33
CA VAL A 136 9.02 10.26 -9.37
C VAL A 136 8.63 8.91 -9.94
N GLN A 137 8.21 8.84 -11.20
CA GLN A 137 7.88 7.55 -11.83
C GLN A 137 9.10 6.62 -11.88
N VAL A 138 10.28 7.12 -12.28
CA VAL A 138 11.52 6.32 -12.30
C VAL A 138 11.92 5.88 -10.89
N TYR A 139 11.82 6.78 -9.91
CA TYR A 139 12.09 6.47 -8.52
C TYR A 139 11.14 5.38 -7.98
N LEU A 140 9.83 5.55 -8.15
CA LEU A 140 8.81 4.57 -7.75
C LEU A 140 8.99 3.23 -8.46
N SER A 141 9.37 3.24 -9.74
CA SER A 141 9.69 2.02 -10.51
C SER A 141 10.81 1.23 -9.86
N ILE A 142 11.90 1.91 -9.48
CA ILE A 142 13.06 1.30 -8.80
C ILE A 142 12.66 0.82 -7.41
N LEU A 143 11.91 1.63 -6.66
CA LEU A 143 11.43 1.33 -5.32
C LEU A 143 10.61 0.04 -5.31
N ILE A 144 9.60 -0.03 -6.18
CA ILE A 144 8.70 -1.18 -6.25
C ILE A 144 9.41 -2.43 -6.76
N ALA A 145 10.33 -2.30 -7.73
CA ALA A 145 11.16 -3.43 -8.16
C ALA A 145 11.97 -4.03 -7.00
N ARG A 146 12.49 -3.20 -6.10
CA ARG A 146 13.21 -3.64 -4.89
C ARG A 146 12.27 -4.29 -3.88
N ILE A 147 11.12 -3.69 -3.59
CA ILE A 147 10.14 -4.28 -2.66
C ILE A 147 9.68 -5.66 -3.16
N LYS A 148 9.45 -5.80 -4.48
CA LYS A 148 9.12 -7.10 -5.11
C LYS A 148 10.21 -8.15 -4.89
N ALA A 149 11.48 -7.76 -4.95
CA ALA A 149 12.60 -8.67 -4.67
C ALA A 149 12.61 -9.10 -3.19
N LEU A 150 12.34 -8.18 -2.25
CA LEU A 150 12.27 -8.48 -0.80
C LEU A 150 11.16 -9.49 -0.49
N ILE A 151 9.94 -9.22 -0.97
CA ILE A 151 8.78 -10.10 -0.72
C ILE A 151 8.98 -11.48 -1.34
N LYS A 152 9.74 -11.57 -2.45
CA LYS A 152 10.09 -12.85 -3.09
C LYS A 152 11.28 -13.56 -2.44
N GLY A 153 11.88 -13.01 -1.39
CA GLY A 153 13.05 -13.58 -0.73
C GLY A 153 14.30 -13.61 -1.61
N GLN A 154 14.39 -12.73 -2.60
CA GLN A 154 15.58 -12.60 -3.46
C GLN A 154 16.63 -11.75 -2.76
N GLU A 155 17.92 -12.09 -2.92
CA GLU A 155 19.01 -11.28 -2.38
C GLU A 155 19.03 -9.89 -3.03
N ILE A 156 18.86 -8.85 -2.20
CA ILE A 156 19.03 -7.47 -2.63
C ILE A 156 20.43 -7.03 -2.25
N GLN A 157 21.25 -6.69 -3.25
CA GLN A 157 22.49 -5.96 -3.01
C GLN A 157 22.15 -4.51 -2.63
N SER A 158 22.04 -4.23 -1.33
CA SER A 158 22.56 -3.01 -0.68
C SER A 158 22.14 -2.97 0.80
N HIS A 159 23.10 -2.67 1.66
CA HIS A 159 22.91 -2.47 3.10
C HIS A 159 22.15 -1.17 3.47
N ASP A 160 21.84 -0.30 2.50
CA ASP A 160 21.19 1.01 2.75
C ASP A 160 19.64 0.99 2.68
N THR A 161 19.04 -0.10 2.23
CA THR A 161 17.73 -0.04 1.53
C THR A 161 16.48 0.11 2.42
N LEU A 162 16.61 -0.01 3.75
CA LEU A 162 15.54 0.20 4.74
C LEU A 162 15.96 1.20 5.84
N LEU A 163 17.02 1.97 5.60
CA LEU A 163 17.52 2.96 6.57
C LEU A 163 16.52 4.12 6.77
N ASN A 164 15.61 4.33 5.80
CA ASN A 164 14.62 5.40 5.78
C ASN A 164 13.20 4.92 6.14
N ILE A 165 13.03 3.87 6.95
CA ILE A 165 11.71 3.57 7.56
C ILE A 165 11.89 3.61 9.08
N SER A 166 11.03 4.34 9.77
CA SER A 166 11.09 4.47 11.22
C SER A 166 10.75 3.15 11.92
N ARG A 167 11.02 3.08 13.23
CA ARG A 167 10.71 1.88 14.01
C ARG A 167 9.21 1.62 14.05
N ASP A 168 8.41 2.67 14.20
CA ASP A 168 6.96 2.57 14.34
C ASP A 168 6.32 2.17 13.00
N GLU A 169 6.80 2.73 11.89
CA GLU A 169 6.41 2.31 10.53
C GLU A 169 6.78 0.85 10.26
N LYS A 170 7.98 0.40 10.65
CA LYS A 170 8.37 -1.02 10.55
C LYS A 170 7.44 -1.93 11.34
N MET A 171 7.04 -1.52 12.54
CA MET A 171 6.07 -2.27 13.35
C MET A 171 4.70 -2.31 12.68
N ALA A 172 4.24 -1.20 12.12
CA ALA A 172 2.98 -1.13 11.36
C ALA A 172 3.02 -2.04 10.11
N ILE A 173 4.09 -1.99 9.32
CA ILE A 173 4.28 -2.85 8.14
C ILE A 173 4.29 -4.33 8.55
N ASN A 174 4.96 -4.70 9.63
CA ASN A 174 4.97 -6.09 10.12
C ASN A 174 3.56 -6.55 10.53
N LEU A 175 2.79 -5.69 11.21
CA LEU A 175 1.40 -6.01 11.56
C LEU A 175 0.52 -6.19 10.30
N LEU A 176 0.73 -5.37 9.27
CA LEU A 176 0.05 -5.53 7.99
C LEU A 176 0.47 -6.83 7.29
N ALA A 177 1.78 -7.15 7.26
CA ALA A 177 2.28 -8.38 6.65
C ALA A 177 1.69 -9.63 7.32
N ASP A 178 1.62 -9.64 8.66
CA ASP A 178 0.95 -10.70 9.43
C ASP A 178 -0.54 -10.78 9.12
N ALA A 179 -1.25 -9.64 9.08
CA ALA A 179 -2.67 -9.60 8.73
C ALA A 179 -2.94 -10.09 7.30
N LEU A 180 -2.02 -9.80 6.37
CA LEU A 180 -2.08 -10.23 4.97
C LEU A 180 -1.67 -11.71 4.79
N GLY A 181 -0.95 -12.28 5.77
CA GLY A 181 -0.32 -13.59 5.65
C GLY A 181 0.74 -13.62 4.54
N VAL A 182 1.53 -12.55 4.42
CA VAL A 182 2.63 -12.43 3.45
C VAL A 182 3.94 -12.55 4.20
N GLU A 183 4.83 -13.45 3.74
CA GLU A 183 6.17 -13.54 4.29
C GLU A 183 6.96 -12.27 3.95
N TYR A 184 7.24 -11.46 4.97
CA TYR A 184 8.07 -10.27 4.86
C TYR A 184 9.25 -10.40 5.82
N ARG A 185 10.46 -10.55 5.27
CA ARG A 185 11.70 -10.62 6.04
C ARG A 185 12.34 -9.24 6.09
N ILE A 186 12.16 -8.55 7.21
CA ILE A 186 12.99 -7.39 7.54
C ILE A 186 14.18 -7.87 8.35
N GLY A 187 15.40 -7.51 7.92
CA GLY A 187 16.60 -7.54 8.74
C GLY A 187 16.68 -6.33 9.66
#